data_AF-A0A965PF33-F1
#
_entry.id   AF-A0A965PF33-F1
#
_cell.length_a   1.000
_cell.length_b   1.000
_cell.length_c   1.000
_cell.angle_alpha   90.00
_cell.angle_beta   90.00
_cell.angle_gamma   90.00
#
_symmetry.space_group_name_H-M   'P 1'
#
loop_
_entity.id
_entity.type
_entity.pdbx_description
1 polymer ?
#
loop_
_entity_poly.entity_id
_entity_poly.type
_entity_poly.pdbx_seq_one_letter_code
_entity_poly.pdbx_strand_id
1 'polypeptide(L)'
;SDDESSGNLARQFKHVVVEPGSCVRAWNAAARIANGEILVQLSDDWHPPAGWDAAILKAFEDVSGEAVLAVGDGARKDSLLCMAILNRARLEKQGALFFDGYESVFSDNEFSHRAWRDGVVIDRRADLIFEHAHPFFGKGEMDSIYQANNSPERYERGRALFIARNPDAGMALPDSANLGASGSHIVTY
;
A
#
# COMPACT_ATOMS: atom_id res chain seq x y z
N SER A 1 -2.48 -24.37 12.92
CA SER A 1 -1.55 -23.23 13.03
C SER A 1 -1.62 -22.49 11.71
N ASP A 2 -1.78 -21.17 11.75
CA ASP A 2 -1.95 -20.35 10.55
C ASP A 2 -0.75 -20.46 9.58
N ASP A 3 0.42 -20.78 10.13
CA ASP A 3 1.67 -21.05 9.39
C ASP A 3 1.57 -22.19 8.35
N GLU A 4 0.77 -23.24 8.58
CA GLU A 4 0.64 -24.34 7.61
C GLU A 4 -0.22 -23.95 6.40
N SER A 5 -1.17 -23.02 6.57
CA SER A 5 -2.03 -22.54 5.49
C SER A 5 -1.27 -21.55 4.58
N SER A 6 -0.47 -20.67 5.17
CA SER A 6 0.38 -19.71 4.45
C SER A 6 1.45 -20.41 3.62
N GLY A 7 1.98 -21.53 4.10
CA GLY A 7 2.99 -22.33 3.39
C GLY A 7 2.51 -22.96 2.07
N ASN A 8 1.21 -23.26 1.95
CA ASN A 8 0.64 -23.80 0.70
C ASN A 8 0.29 -22.70 -0.32
N LEU A 9 -0.15 -21.52 0.13
CA LEU A 9 -0.38 -20.35 -0.73
C LEU A 9 0.94 -19.82 -1.33
N ALA A 10 2.02 -19.83 -0.53
CA ALA A 10 3.36 -19.42 -0.94
C ALA A 10 3.88 -20.10 -2.22
N ARG A 11 3.43 -21.33 -2.52
CA ARG A 11 3.87 -22.11 -3.70
C ARG A 11 3.31 -21.59 -5.03
N GLN A 12 2.29 -20.74 -5.00
CA GLN A 12 1.69 -20.15 -6.21
C GLN A 12 2.40 -18.85 -6.63
N PHE A 13 3.17 -18.25 -5.73
CA PHE A 13 3.86 -16.99 -6.00
C PHE A 13 5.29 -17.26 -6.49
N LYS A 14 5.68 -16.59 -7.56
CA LYS A 14 7.00 -16.73 -8.19
C LYS A 14 8.14 -16.41 -7.21
N HIS A 15 7.89 -15.52 -6.25
CA HIS A 15 8.81 -15.18 -5.17
C HIS A 15 8.02 -14.94 -3.88
N VAL A 16 8.54 -15.47 -2.76
CA VAL A 16 8.02 -15.20 -1.41
C VAL A 16 9.16 -14.66 -0.57
N VAL A 17 8.96 -13.49 0.03
CA VAL A 17 9.94 -12.84 0.92
C VAL A 17 9.30 -12.70 2.28
N VAL A 18 10.02 -13.17 3.30
CA VAL A 18 9.66 -12.96 4.70
C VAL A 18 10.78 -12.13 5.32
N GLU A 19 10.53 -10.84 5.52
CA GLU A 19 11.47 -9.94 6.19
C GLU A 19 10.93 -9.65 7.60
N PRO A 20 11.68 -9.98 8.67
CA PRO A 20 11.25 -9.69 10.03
C PRO A 20 11.28 -8.17 10.30
N GLY A 21 10.36 -7.72 11.15
CA GLY A 21 10.28 -6.31 11.56
C GLY A 21 8.91 -5.73 11.27
N SER A 22 8.86 -4.70 10.43
CA SER A 22 7.65 -3.93 10.15
C SER A 22 7.06 -4.24 8.77
N CYS A 23 5.78 -3.94 8.54
CA CYS A 23 5.14 -4.17 7.24
C CYS A 23 5.83 -3.37 6.12
N VAL A 24 6.27 -2.14 6.40
CA VAL A 24 7.07 -1.32 5.47
C VAL A 24 8.35 -2.02 5.05
N ARG A 25 9.08 -2.64 5.99
CA ARG A 25 10.30 -3.41 5.66
C ARG A 25 9.99 -4.61 4.78
N ALA A 26 8.91 -5.34 5.09
CA ALA A 26 8.48 -6.48 4.28
C ALA A 26 8.11 -6.05 2.85
N TRP A 27 7.32 -4.99 2.69
CA TRP A 27 6.95 -4.45 1.39
C TRP A 27 8.18 -3.94 0.61
N ASN A 28 9.09 -3.21 1.26
CA ASN A 28 10.31 -2.76 0.60
C ASN A 28 11.24 -3.92 0.22
N ALA A 29 11.31 -4.98 1.04
CA ALA A 29 12.08 -6.18 0.71
C ALA A 29 11.50 -6.93 -0.50
N ALA A 30 10.18 -7.09 -0.55
CA ALA A 30 9.51 -7.69 -1.69
C ALA A 30 9.65 -6.82 -2.96
N ALA A 31 9.54 -5.49 -2.85
CA ALA A 31 9.67 -4.57 -3.98
C ALA A 31 11.08 -4.59 -4.59
N ARG A 32 12.12 -4.79 -3.76
CA ARG A 32 13.52 -4.88 -4.22
C ARG A 32 13.79 -6.09 -5.10
N ILE A 33 13.08 -7.21 -4.89
CA ILE A 33 13.28 -8.43 -5.68
C ILE A 33 12.24 -8.62 -6.78
N ALA A 34 11.19 -7.79 -6.79
CA ALA A 34 10.15 -7.78 -7.79
C ALA A 34 10.73 -7.40 -9.16
N ASN A 35 10.44 -8.19 -10.20
CA ASN A 35 10.92 -7.94 -11.58
C ASN A 35 9.83 -7.45 -12.55
N GLY A 36 8.56 -7.36 -12.12
CA GLY A 36 7.45 -6.92 -12.98
C GLY A 36 7.52 -5.44 -13.35
N GLU A 37 6.84 -5.03 -14.41
CA GLU A 37 6.78 -3.61 -14.79
C GLU A 37 5.81 -2.83 -13.90
N ILE A 38 4.83 -3.51 -13.31
CA ILE A 38 3.85 -2.95 -12.38
C ILE A 38 3.95 -3.69 -11.04
N LEU A 39 4.04 -2.93 -9.96
CA LEU A 39 4.01 -3.45 -8.59
C LEU A 39 2.65 -3.15 -7.98
N VAL A 40 2.06 -4.17 -7.36
CA VAL A 40 0.82 -4.07 -6.60
C VAL A 40 1.11 -4.52 -5.18
N GLN A 41 1.13 -3.57 -4.24
CA GLN A 41 1.13 -3.87 -2.81
C GLN A 41 -0.29 -4.23 -2.38
N LEU A 42 -0.45 -5.41 -1.78
CA LEU A 42 -1.73 -5.96 -1.35
C LEU A 42 -1.58 -6.57 0.05
N SER A 43 -2.43 -6.18 1.00
CA SER A 43 -2.60 -6.88 2.28
C SER A 43 -3.72 -7.92 2.19
N ASP A 44 -3.76 -8.82 3.16
CA ASP A 44 -4.68 -9.98 3.23
C ASP A 44 -6.17 -9.62 3.38
N ASP A 45 -6.48 -8.36 3.67
CA ASP A 45 -7.83 -7.83 3.88
C ASP A 45 -8.46 -7.17 2.63
N TRP A 46 -7.83 -7.28 1.46
CA TRP A 46 -8.34 -6.71 0.21
C TRP A 46 -8.93 -7.74 -0.74
N HIS A 47 -10.11 -7.44 -1.26
CA HIS A 47 -10.83 -8.28 -2.21
C HIS A 47 -10.90 -7.59 -3.58
N PRO A 48 -10.01 -7.97 -4.52
CA PRO A 48 -10.04 -7.39 -5.85
C PRO A 48 -11.27 -7.84 -6.65
N PRO A 49 -11.78 -7.00 -7.56
CA PRO A 49 -12.88 -7.39 -8.45
C PRO A 49 -12.40 -8.39 -9.51
N ALA A 50 -13.33 -9.08 -10.18
CA ALA A 50 -12.97 -9.97 -11.28
C ALA A 50 -12.29 -9.18 -12.43
N GLY A 51 -11.18 -9.71 -12.96
CA GLY A 51 -10.42 -9.08 -14.06
C GLY A 51 -9.62 -7.84 -13.64
N TRP A 52 -9.37 -7.66 -12.34
CA TRP A 52 -8.61 -6.53 -11.80
C TRP A 52 -7.21 -6.40 -12.40
N ASP A 53 -6.55 -7.52 -12.66
CA ASP A 53 -5.21 -7.60 -13.24
C ASP A 53 -5.19 -7.02 -14.65
N ALA A 54 -6.13 -7.45 -15.50
CA ALA A 54 -6.31 -6.89 -16.83
C ALA A 54 -6.69 -5.40 -16.79
N ALA A 55 -7.49 -4.98 -15.81
CA ALA A 55 -7.86 -3.59 -15.61
C ALA A 55 -6.66 -2.72 -15.20
N ILE A 56 -5.75 -3.24 -14.37
CA ILE A 56 -4.48 -2.60 -14.02
C ILE A 56 -3.59 -2.51 -15.25
N LEU A 57 -3.36 -3.60 -15.98
CA LEU A 57 -2.53 -3.59 -17.19
C LEU A 57 -3.03 -2.53 -18.19
N LYS A 58 -4.34 -2.48 -18.41
CA LYS A 58 -4.96 -1.47 -19.27
C LYS A 58 -4.77 -0.03 -18.77
N ALA A 59 -4.74 0.18 -17.45
CA ALA A 59 -4.51 1.52 -16.89
C ALA A 59 -3.08 2.03 -17.16
N PHE A 60 -2.12 1.12 -17.36
CA PHE A 60 -0.72 1.45 -17.64
C PHE A 60 -0.32 1.35 -19.12
N GLU A 61 -1.18 0.84 -20.00
CA GLU A 61 -0.86 0.49 -21.40
C GLU A 61 -0.19 1.62 -22.20
N ASP A 62 -0.65 2.86 -22.05
CA ASP A 62 -0.15 4.04 -22.78
C ASP A 62 0.69 4.99 -21.91
N VAL A 63 1.12 4.54 -20.72
CA VAL A 63 1.87 5.40 -19.79
C VAL A 63 3.33 5.46 -20.21
N SER A 64 3.74 6.62 -20.73
CA SER A 64 5.16 6.94 -20.90
C SER A 64 5.66 7.71 -19.67
N GLY A 65 6.52 7.09 -18.86
CA GLY A 65 7.10 7.70 -17.65
C GLY A 65 6.52 7.13 -16.35
N GLU A 66 6.54 7.91 -15.28
CA GLU A 66 6.09 7.48 -13.95
C GLU A 66 4.57 7.48 -13.83
N ALA A 67 4.02 6.47 -13.17
CA ALA A 67 2.61 6.49 -12.77
C ALA A 67 2.33 5.73 -11.48
N VAL A 68 1.29 6.19 -10.79
CA VAL A 68 0.65 5.56 -9.63
C VAL A 68 -0.83 5.40 -9.94
N LEU A 69 -1.39 4.21 -9.70
CA LEU A 69 -2.81 3.94 -9.92
C LEU A 69 -3.57 4.08 -8.61
N ALA A 70 -4.59 4.93 -8.60
CA ALA A 70 -5.53 5.03 -7.49
C ALA A 70 -6.74 4.13 -7.74
N VAL A 71 -6.98 3.19 -6.81
CA VAL A 71 -8.14 2.29 -6.78
C VAL A 71 -9.04 2.62 -5.61
N GLY A 72 -10.35 2.39 -5.76
CA GLY A 72 -11.32 2.66 -4.71
C GLY A 72 -11.31 1.56 -3.66
N ASP A 73 -11.59 1.91 -2.40
CA ASP A 73 -11.73 0.94 -1.29
C ASP A 73 -13.20 0.67 -0.91
N GLY A 74 -14.13 1.33 -1.61
CA GLY A 74 -15.57 1.25 -1.37
C GLY A 74 -16.12 2.24 -0.33
N ALA A 75 -15.26 2.99 0.37
CA ALA A 75 -15.67 3.88 1.45
C ALA A 75 -15.06 5.29 1.38
N ARG A 76 -13.75 5.40 1.16
CA ARG A 76 -13.01 6.67 1.21
C ARG A 76 -13.27 7.52 -0.02
N LYS A 77 -13.18 8.84 0.20
CA LYS A 77 -13.33 9.88 -0.83
C LYS A 77 -12.21 10.93 -0.78
N ASP A 78 -11.26 10.78 0.14
CA ASP A 78 -10.11 11.68 0.27
C ASP A 78 -8.96 11.25 -0.66
N SER A 79 -7.82 11.94 -0.60
CA SER A 79 -6.68 11.68 -1.49
C SER A 79 -5.75 10.55 -1.01
N LEU A 80 -6.11 9.80 0.03
CA LEU A 80 -5.28 8.71 0.53
C LEU A 80 -5.35 7.52 -0.45
N LEU A 81 -4.18 6.98 -0.79
CA LEU A 81 -4.00 5.78 -1.59
C LEU A 81 -3.72 4.62 -0.64
N CYS A 82 -4.75 3.86 -0.30
CA CYS A 82 -4.68 2.75 0.66
C CYS A 82 -3.90 1.53 0.13
N MET A 83 -3.58 1.52 -1.17
CA MET A 83 -2.74 0.53 -1.81
C MET A 83 -1.66 1.23 -2.64
N ALA A 84 -0.42 0.78 -2.53
CA ALA A 84 0.65 1.24 -3.42
C ALA A 84 0.64 0.43 -4.72
N ILE A 85 0.08 1.02 -5.77
CA ILE A 85 0.11 0.48 -7.13
C ILE A 85 0.87 1.46 -8.03
N LEU A 86 2.00 1.04 -8.57
CA LEU A 86 2.91 1.92 -9.31
C LEU A 86 3.68 1.14 -10.39
N ASN A 87 4.14 1.85 -11.41
CA ASN A 87 5.06 1.28 -12.37
C ASN A 87 6.51 1.34 -11.91
N ARG A 88 7.36 0.56 -12.59
CA ARG A 88 8.79 0.44 -12.33
C ARG A 88 9.51 1.79 -12.33
N ALA A 89 9.21 2.66 -13.29
CA ALA A 89 9.80 3.99 -13.39
C ALA A 89 9.55 4.83 -12.13
N ARG A 90 8.34 4.75 -11.55
CA ARG A 90 8.04 5.43 -10.29
C ARG A 90 8.83 4.85 -9.12
N LEU A 91 8.92 3.53 -9.02
CA LEU A 91 9.68 2.86 -7.96
C LEU A 91 11.16 3.26 -8.02
N GLU A 92 11.76 3.26 -9.21
CA GLU A 92 13.18 3.60 -9.41
C GLU A 92 13.49 5.04 -9.01
N LYS A 93 12.62 5.99 -9.35
CA LYS A 93 12.79 7.38 -8.93
C LYS A 93 12.66 7.56 -7.41
N GLN A 94 11.76 6.81 -6.78
CA GLN A 94 11.56 6.86 -5.32
C GLN A 94 12.68 6.14 -4.55
N GLY A 95 13.31 5.14 -5.17
CA GLY A 95 14.36 4.29 -4.59
C GLY A 95 13.85 3.14 -3.71
N ALA A 96 12.63 3.27 -3.16
CA ALA A 96 11.92 2.24 -2.41
C ALA A 96 10.40 2.44 -2.57
N LEU A 97 9.61 1.40 -2.31
CA LEU A 97 8.15 1.45 -2.39
C LEU A 97 7.58 2.43 -1.36
N PHE A 98 8.08 2.34 -0.13
CA PHE A 98 7.81 3.27 0.96
C PHE A 98 9.13 3.76 1.57
N PHE A 99 9.11 4.89 2.27
CA PHE A 99 10.30 5.34 2.99
C PHE A 99 10.58 4.46 4.21
N ASP A 100 11.82 3.94 4.32
CA ASP A 100 12.24 2.99 5.38
C ASP A 100 12.11 3.52 6.82
N GLY A 101 11.95 4.83 6.99
CA GLY A 101 11.74 5.44 8.31
C GLY A 101 10.37 5.18 8.93
N TYR A 102 9.39 4.73 8.15
CA TYR A 102 8.08 4.34 8.67
C TYR A 102 8.06 2.88 9.12
N GLU A 103 7.38 2.62 10.24
CA GLU A 103 7.14 1.25 10.70
C GLU A 103 5.83 0.71 10.08
N SER A 104 4.76 1.51 10.10
CA SER A 104 3.44 1.18 9.55
C SER A 104 2.72 2.44 9.08
N VAL A 105 2.14 3.18 10.02
CA VAL A 105 1.34 4.39 9.75
C VAL A 105 2.17 5.48 9.07
N PHE A 106 1.49 6.30 8.27
CA PHE A 106 2.05 7.40 7.46
C PHE A 106 2.88 7.01 6.23
N SER A 107 3.19 5.73 6.01
CA SER A 107 3.88 5.32 4.77
C SER A 107 3.03 5.57 3.52
N ASP A 108 1.74 5.25 3.62
CA ASP A 108 0.70 5.53 2.62
C ASP A 108 0.39 7.03 2.50
N ASN A 109 0.40 7.79 3.59
CA ASN A 109 0.27 9.25 3.55
C ASN A 109 1.39 9.89 2.71
N GLU A 110 2.66 9.53 2.95
CA GLU A 110 3.79 10.06 2.17
C GLU A 110 3.73 9.61 0.71
N PHE A 111 3.42 8.34 0.48
CA PHE A 111 3.23 7.80 -0.88
C PHE A 111 2.17 8.59 -1.65
N SER A 112 0.99 8.77 -1.04
CA SER A 112 -0.15 9.49 -1.61
C SER A 112 0.19 10.93 -1.90
N HIS A 113 0.72 11.65 -0.89
CA HIS A 113 1.04 13.06 -1.03
C HIS A 113 2.01 13.31 -2.18
N ARG A 114 3.08 12.52 -2.26
CA ARG A 114 4.09 12.67 -3.32
C ARG A 114 3.56 12.28 -4.69
N ALA A 115 2.73 11.24 -4.79
CA ALA A 115 2.12 10.86 -6.06
C ALA A 115 1.23 11.99 -6.61
N TRP A 116 0.36 12.56 -5.78
CA TRP A 116 -0.51 13.68 -6.18
C TRP A 116 0.28 14.95 -6.49
N ARG A 117 1.25 15.30 -5.64
CA ARG A 117 2.11 16.47 -5.85
C ARG A 117 2.90 16.39 -7.15
N ASP A 118 3.42 15.21 -7.48
CA ASP A 118 4.20 15.00 -8.68
C ASP A 118 3.33 14.88 -9.95
N GLY A 119 1.99 14.86 -9.81
CA GLY A 119 1.05 14.81 -10.94
C GLY A 119 1.03 13.46 -11.68
N VAL A 120 1.43 12.37 -11.02
CA VAL A 120 1.61 11.04 -11.64
C VAL A 120 0.46 10.07 -11.35
N VAL A 121 -0.66 10.55 -10.82
CA VAL A 121 -1.78 9.68 -10.42
C VAL A 121 -2.75 9.45 -11.58
N ILE A 122 -3.04 8.18 -11.85
CA ILE A 122 -4.13 7.72 -12.70
C ILE A 122 -5.29 7.36 -11.78
N ASP A 123 -6.36 8.16 -11.80
CA ASP A 123 -7.49 7.97 -10.89
C ASP A 123 -8.56 7.05 -11.48
N ARG A 124 -8.68 5.84 -10.92
CA ARG A 124 -9.68 4.82 -11.30
C ARG A 124 -10.57 4.43 -10.13
N ARG A 125 -10.67 5.28 -9.11
CA ARG A 125 -11.43 4.97 -7.89
C ARG A 125 -12.92 4.78 -8.12
N ALA A 126 -13.45 5.34 -9.21
CA ALA A 126 -14.87 5.25 -9.56
C ALA A 126 -15.27 3.90 -10.17
N ASP A 127 -14.34 3.18 -10.78
CA ASP A 127 -14.65 2.00 -11.61
C ASP A 127 -13.71 0.80 -11.38
N LEU A 128 -12.65 0.97 -10.61
CA LEU A 128 -11.79 -0.12 -10.13
C LEU A 128 -11.74 -0.08 -8.60
N ILE A 129 -12.61 -0.88 -7.98
CA ILE A 129 -12.82 -0.91 -6.53
C ILE A 129 -12.31 -2.24 -5.98
N PHE A 130 -11.32 -2.18 -5.09
CA PHE A 130 -10.85 -3.30 -4.29
C PHE A 130 -11.55 -3.21 -2.94
N GLU A 131 -12.47 -4.12 -2.63
CA GLU A 131 -13.23 -4.04 -1.38
C GLU A 131 -12.29 -4.29 -0.20
N HIS A 132 -12.17 -3.31 0.69
CA HIS A 132 -11.39 -3.44 1.91
C HIS A 132 -12.25 -4.10 3.00
N ALA A 133 -12.00 -5.37 3.31
CA ALA A 133 -12.69 -6.12 4.36
C ALA A 133 -12.18 -5.74 5.76
N HIS A 134 -12.25 -4.45 6.07
CA HIS A 134 -11.73 -3.92 7.31
C HIS A 134 -12.61 -4.36 8.51
N PRO A 135 -12.02 -4.77 9.66
CA PRO A 135 -12.75 -5.15 10.88
C PRO A 135 -13.75 -4.10 11.39
N PHE A 136 -13.51 -2.83 11.07
CA PHE A 136 -14.39 -1.70 11.44
C PHE A 136 -15.75 -1.74 10.72
N PHE A 137 -15.91 -2.54 9.67
CA PHE A 137 -17.21 -2.87 9.06
C PHE A 137 -17.87 -4.14 9.66
N GLY A 138 -17.34 -4.64 10.79
CA GLY A 138 -17.91 -5.74 11.57
C GLY A 138 -17.45 -7.14 11.15
N LYS A 139 -16.26 -7.30 10.55
CA LYS A 139 -15.83 -8.57 9.93
C LYS A 139 -14.42 -9.10 10.30
N GLY A 140 -13.79 -8.64 11.39
CA GLY A 140 -12.51 -9.20 11.82
C GLY A 140 -12.24 -9.05 13.31
N GLU A 141 -11.48 -9.99 13.88
CA GLU A 141 -11.03 -9.91 15.27
C GLU A 141 -9.93 -8.85 15.41
N MET A 142 -10.06 -8.01 16.43
CA MET A 142 -9.11 -6.96 16.76
C MET A 142 -7.91 -7.59 17.49
N ASP A 143 -6.89 -8.06 16.76
CA ASP A 143 -5.72 -8.70 17.39
C ASP A 143 -4.74 -7.65 17.98
N SER A 144 -4.01 -8.04 19.01
CA SER A 144 -2.92 -7.32 19.66
C SER A 144 -1.90 -6.67 18.71
N ILE A 145 -1.65 -7.28 17.55
CA ILE A 145 -0.79 -6.72 16.48
C ILE A 145 -1.41 -5.46 15.88
N TYR A 146 -2.74 -5.42 15.71
CA TYR A 146 -3.47 -4.26 15.20
C TYR A 146 -3.32 -3.04 16.14
N GLN A 147 -3.40 -3.27 17.45
CA GLN A 147 -3.23 -2.23 18.46
C GLN A 147 -1.80 -1.69 18.49
N ALA A 148 -0.79 -2.58 18.42
CA ALA A 148 0.61 -2.17 18.35
C ALA A 148 0.90 -1.34 17.09
N ASN A 149 0.36 -1.75 15.93
CA ASN A 149 0.49 -1.05 14.64
C ASN A 149 -0.19 0.31 14.58
N ASN A 150 -1.14 0.60 15.49
CA ASN A 150 -1.91 1.83 15.56
C ASN A 150 -1.73 2.60 16.89
N SER A 151 -0.62 2.37 17.61
CA SER A 151 -0.36 3.06 18.87
C SER A 151 -0.25 4.58 18.68
N PRO A 152 -0.75 5.40 19.62
CA PRO A 152 -0.65 6.86 19.56
C PRO A 152 0.79 7.35 19.34
N GLU A 153 1.78 6.69 19.94
CA GLU A 153 3.19 7.01 19.77
C GLU A 153 3.67 6.81 18.33
N ARG A 154 3.18 5.78 17.62
CA ARG A 154 3.50 5.56 16.21
C ARG A 154 2.85 6.61 15.31
N TYR A 155 1.63 7.02 15.62
CA TYR A 155 0.97 8.12 14.91
C TYR A 155 1.72 9.44 15.09
N GLU A 156 2.14 9.77 16.32
CA GLU A 156 2.90 10.99 16.60
C GLU A 156 4.25 10.99 15.88
N ARG A 157 5.01 9.89 16.00
CA ARG A 157 6.30 9.72 15.30
C ARG A 157 6.13 9.78 13.78
N GLY A 158 5.14 9.05 13.23
CA GLY A 158 4.85 9.03 11.80
C GLY A 158 4.47 10.40 11.27
N ARG A 159 3.60 11.13 11.98
CA ARG A 159 3.20 12.50 11.61
C ARG A 159 4.37 13.46 11.64
N ALA A 160 5.20 13.42 12.69
CA ALA A 160 6.37 14.28 12.80
C ALA A 160 7.36 14.02 11.65
N LEU A 161 7.61 12.76 11.32
CA LEU A 161 8.45 12.37 10.19
C LEU A 161 7.88 12.83 8.85
N PHE A 162 6.57 12.65 8.64
CA PHE A 162 5.88 13.10 7.43
C PHE A 162 6.02 14.61 7.22
N ILE A 163 5.77 15.41 8.26
CA ILE A 163 5.87 16.87 8.19
C ILE A 163 7.31 17.30 7.89
N ALA A 164 8.29 16.69 8.56
CA ALA A 164 9.70 17.02 8.35
C ALA A 164 10.16 16.71 6.90
N ARG A 165 9.58 15.69 6.27
CA ARG A 165 9.94 15.24 4.93
C ARG A 165 9.12 15.86 3.80
N ASN A 166 7.98 16.46 4.12
CA ASN A 166 7.04 17.03 3.15
C ASN A 166 6.56 18.40 3.67
N PRO A 167 7.45 19.40 3.78
CA PRO A 167 7.12 20.72 4.34
C PRO A 167 6.07 21.48 3.51
N ASP A 168 5.86 21.07 2.26
CA ASP A 168 4.88 21.57 1.31
C ASP A 168 3.48 20.95 1.46
N ALA A 169 3.33 19.89 2.27
CA ALA A 169 2.04 19.20 2.44
C ALA A 169 0.96 20.03 3.16
N GLY A 170 1.32 21.14 3.79
CA GLY A 170 0.40 21.92 4.64
C GLY A 170 -0.12 21.12 5.85
N MET A 171 -0.95 21.75 6.69
CA MET A 171 -1.58 21.07 7.85
C MET A 171 -2.80 20.20 7.48
N ALA A 172 -3.20 20.17 6.20
CA ALA A 172 -4.35 19.41 5.72
C ALA A 172 -3.94 17.96 5.41
N LEU A 173 -3.58 17.22 6.46
CA LEU A 173 -3.44 15.77 6.37
C LEU A 173 -4.85 15.15 6.42
N PRO A 174 -5.24 14.26 5.48
CA PRO A 174 -6.43 13.44 5.69
C PRO A 174 -6.25 12.65 6.98
N ASP A 175 -7.32 12.48 7.76
CA ASP A 175 -7.29 11.69 8.98
C ASP A 175 -6.72 10.30 8.65
N SER A 176 -5.54 10.01 9.20
CA SER A 176 -4.81 8.75 9.07
C SER A 176 -5.50 7.61 9.82
N ALA A 177 -6.75 7.78 10.25
CA ALA A 177 -7.44 6.89 11.15
C ALA A 177 -7.58 5.48 10.52
N ASN A 178 -6.83 4.55 11.11
CA ASN A 178 -7.02 3.09 11.07
C ASN A 178 -6.91 2.42 9.71
N LEU A 179 -5.70 2.08 9.27
CA LEU A 179 -5.49 0.92 8.38
C LEU A 179 -4.23 0.18 8.87
N GLY A 180 -4.42 -0.80 9.75
CA GLY A 180 -3.35 -1.67 10.23
C GLY A 180 -2.98 -2.71 9.18
N ALA A 181 -1.69 -2.98 9.00
CA ALA A 181 -1.22 -4.05 8.12
C ALA A 181 -1.20 -5.40 8.85
N SER A 182 -1.92 -6.39 8.32
CA SER A 182 -1.64 -7.83 8.45
C SER A 182 -1.11 -8.37 7.12
N GLY A 183 -0.48 -9.56 7.15
CA GLY A 183 -0.01 -10.34 5.98
C GLY A 183 0.45 -9.57 4.73
N SER A 184 1.75 -9.37 4.56
CA SER A 184 2.28 -8.58 3.43
C SER A 184 2.64 -9.45 2.22
N HIS A 185 1.99 -9.22 1.08
CA HIS A 185 2.34 -9.79 -0.20
C HIS A 185 2.48 -8.69 -1.27
N ILE A 186 3.41 -8.88 -2.23
CA ILE A 186 3.48 -8.04 -3.42
C ILE A 186 3.22 -8.94 -4.62
N VAL A 187 2.24 -8.56 -5.43
CA VAL A 187 1.97 -9.19 -6.73
C VAL A 187 2.63 -8.35 -7.80
N THR A 188 3.32 -8.99 -8.73
CA THR A 188 4.07 -8.34 -9.81
C THR A 188 3.57 -8.84 -11.15
N TYR A 189 3.32 -7.93 -12.08
CA TYR A 189 2.91 -8.22 -13.45
C TYR A 189 4.03 -7.87 -14.43
#